data_AF-A0A813MXL4-F1
#
_entry.id   AF-A0A813MXL4-F1
#
_cell.length_a   1.000
_cell.length_b   1.000
_cell.length_c   1.000
_cell.angle_alpha   90.00
_cell.angle_beta   90.00
_cell.angle_gamma   90.00
#
_symmetry.space_group_name_H-M   'P 1'
#
loop_
_entity.id
_entity.type
_entity.pdbx_description
1 polymer ?
#
loop_
_entity_poly.entity_id
_entity_poly.type
_entity_poly.pdbx_seq_one_letter_code
_entity_poly.pdbx_strand_id
1 'polypeptide(L)'
;MTVHNELLPKSHKIFRFGTGFVLTLTDNQINKIPYLAALVSTADFFEAARDDQGHFIIHPNIDIKQFRFILDWFPCRFIQDIFIRLPDDYDTVSAIVHMDYLGLLNHSDPSLDEVDSSFFGITYNPLTNLYTEKIRPSELRDMAVRFAIALIREAYDVTDDKVHDRIYWYVMFIISAHTLFDPNIRYHVYNVAKHYFSLFNPCLIKRLNRLRSIQDKYAQLNRLKTNDQFREANL
;
A
#
# COMPACT_ATOMS: atom_id res chain seq x y z
N MET A 1 43.14 0.19 28.30
CA MET A 1 41.84 0.89 28.39
C MET A 1 40.94 0.29 27.34
N THR A 2 40.15 -0.69 27.76
CA THR A 2 39.18 -1.36 26.89
C THR A 2 37.88 -0.57 27.00
N VAL A 3 37.47 0.09 25.92
CA VAL A 3 36.17 0.75 25.87
C VAL A 3 35.12 -0.36 25.84
N HIS A 4 34.51 -0.62 26.99
CA HIS A 4 33.25 -1.36 27.04
C HIS A 4 32.21 -0.53 26.30
N ASN A 5 31.93 -0.89 25.04
CA ASN A 5 30.67 -0.55 24.42
C ASN A 5 29.59 -1.31 25.19
N GLU A 6 29.13 -0.72 26.29
CA GLU A 6 27.87 -1.11 26.91
C GLU A 6 26.78 -0.87 25.86
N LEU A 7 26.36 -1.97 25.23
CA LEU A 7 25.11 -2.05 24.51
C LEU A 7 24.02 -1.63 25.50
N LEU A 8 23.60 -0.36 25.44
CA LEU A 8 22.43 0.15 26.15
C LEU A 8 21.31 -0.89 26.03
N PRO A 9 20.70 -1.32 27.14
CA PRO A 9 19.59 -2.27 27.07
C PRO A 9 18.56 -1.70 26.12
N LYS A 10 18.17 -2.48 25.10
CA LYS A 10 17.07 -2.10 24.20
C LYS A 10 15.87 -1.80 25.09
N SER A 11 15.48 -0.54 25.18
CA SER A 11 14.28 -0.17 25.91
C SER A 11 13.10 -0.76 25.14
N HIS A 12 12.28 -1.53 25.85
CA HIS A 12 11.08 -2.14 25.30
C HIS A 12 9.88 -1.48 26.00
N LYS A 13 8.82 -1.26 25.22
CA LYS A 13 7.54 -0.77 25.74
C LYS A 13 6.45 -1.76 25.38
N ILE A 14 5.47 -1.85 26.25
CA ILE A 14 4.37 -2.81 26.13
C ILE A 14 3.11 -2.06 25.74
N PHE A 15 2.44 -2.53 24.68
CA PHE A 15 1.25 -1.94 24.11
C PHE A 15 0.08 -2.91 24.20
N ARG A 16 -1.07 -2.45 24.68
CA ARG A 16 -2.28 -3.24 24.87
C ARG A 16 -3.36 -2.81 23.87
N PHE A 17 -3.90 -3.77 23.14
CA PHE A 17 -5.00 -3.57 22.21
C PHE A 17 -6.35 -3.69 22.94
N GLY A 18 -7.41 -3.13 22.36
CA GLY A 18 -8.78 -3.24 22.89
C GLY A 18 -9.27 -4.69 23.03
N THR A 19 -8.67 -5.63 22.30
CA THR A 19 -8.92 -7.08 22.42
C THR A 19 -8.31 -7.72 23.67
N GLY A 20 -7.50 -6.97 24.43
CA GLY A 20 -6.68 -7.48 25.54
C GLY A 20 -5.35 -8.08 25.10
N PHE A 21 -5.08 -8.17 23.80
CA PHE A 21 -3.77 -8.62 23.33
C PHE A 21 -2.68 -7.61 23.68
N VAL A 22 -1.50 -8.12 24.03
CA VAL A 22 -0.36 -7.31 24.44
C VAL A 22 0.83 -7.56 23.52
N LEU A 23 1.49 -6.48 23.10
CA LEU A 23 2.65 -6.51 22.21
C LEU A 23 3.82 -5.75 22.81
N THR A 24 5.00 -6.38 22.83
CA THR A 24 6.25 -5.75 23.27
C THR A 24 7.02 -5.25 22.06
N LEU A 25 7.34 -3.96 22.03
CA LEU A 25 8.05 -3.31 20.92
C LEU A 25 9.33 -2.62 21.41
N THR A 26 10.34 -2.62 20.55
CA THR A 26 11.58 -1.84 20.75
C THR A 26 11.38 -0.37 20.36
N ASP A 27 12.17 0.54 20.91
CA ASP A 27 12.17 1.95 20.49
C ASP A 27 12.33 2.16 18.97
N ASN A 28 13.13 1.32 18.32
CA ASN A 28 13.31 1.38 16.87
C ASN A 28 12.02 1.03 16.11
N GLN A 29 11.19 0.11 16.62
CA GLN A 29 9.90 -0.20 16.01
C GLN A 29 8.87 0.92 16.30
N ILE A 30 8.89 1.45 17.51
CA ILE A 30 8.00 2.53 17.96
C ILE A 30 8.21 3.79 17.12
N ASN A 31 9.47 4.21 16.95
CA ASN A 31 9.81 5.43 16.21
C ASN A 31 9.50 5.37 14.71
N LYS A 32 9.28 4.16 14.17
CA LYS A 32 8.87 3.97 12.78
C LYS A 32 7.36 4.12 12.57
N ILE A 33 6.56 4.08 13.64
CA ILE A 33 5.11 4.28 13.59
C ILE A 33 4.79 5.62 14.27
N PRO A 34 4.47 6.68 13.50
CA PRO A 34 4.18 8.00 14.06
C PRO A 34 3.12 8.00 15.15
N TYR A 35 2.05 7.21 14.98
CA TYR A 35 1.03 7.03 16.01
C TYR A 35 1.62 6.52 17.35
N LEU A 36 2.48 5.50 17.32
CA LEU A 36 3.10 4.98 18.55
C LEU A 36 4.10 5.96 19.14
N ALA A 37 4.91 6.60 18.30
CA ALA A 37 5.87 7.60 18.74
C ALA A 37 5.16 8.76 19.47
N ALA A 38 4.05 9.24 18.90
CA ALA A 38 3.20 10.25 19.51
C ALA A 38 2.65 9.75 20.85
N LEU A 39 2.00 8.57 20.87
CA LEU A 39 1.42 7.97 22.08
C LEU A 39 2.45 7.86 23.22
N VAL A 40 3.66 7.42 22.91
CA VAL A 40 4.75 7.30 23.89
C VAL A 40 5.20 8.67 24.39
N SER A 41 5.40 9.63 23.49
CA SER A 41 5.87 10.97 23.84
C SER A 41 4.86 11.78 24.64
N THR A 42 3.56 11.52 24.47
CA THR A 42 2.50 12.25 25.16
C THR A 42 2.03 11.59 26.45
N ALA A 43 2.45 10.36 26.74
CA ALA A 43 1.90 9.58 27.85
C ALA A 43 2.15 10.19 29.23
N ASP A 44 3.25 10.94 29.41
CA ASP A 44 3.52 11.59 30.69
C ASP A 44 2.61 12.83 30.91
N PHE A 45 1.93 13.31 29.86
CA PHE A 45 0.96 14.40 29.93
C PHE A 45 -0.49 13.89 30.06
N PHE A 46 -0.75 12.63 29.73
CA PHE A 46 -2.09 12.03 29.73
C PHE A 46 -2.06 10.68 30.43
N GLU A 47 -2.50 10.64 31.70
CA GLU A 47 -2.58 9.40 32.49
C GLU A 47 -3.41 8.31 31.79
N ALA A 48 -4.44 8.69 31.02
CA ALA A 48 -5.28 7.77 30.24
C ALA A 48 -4.55 7.04 29.10
N ALA A 49 -3.30 7.41 28.77
CA ALA A 49 -2.50 6.73 27.77
C ALA A 49 -1.96 5.36 28.26
N ARG A 50 -2.01 5.09 29.57
CA ARG A 50 -1.54 3.83 30.16
C ARG A 50 -2.65 3.14 30.96
N ASP A 51 -2.61 1.80 30.99
CA ASP A 51 -3.47 1.00 31.87
C ASP A 51 -2.88 0.88 33.29
N ASP A 52 -3.61 0.25 34.21
CA ASP A 52 -3.19 0.04 35.60
C ASP A 52 -1.87 -0.75 35.75
N GLN A 53 -1.46 -1.47 34.69
CA GLN A 53 -0.20 -2.21 34.63
C GLN A 53 0.93 -1.38 34.00
N GLY A 54 0.66 -0.13 33.61
CA GLY A 54 1.61 0.77 32.95
C GLY A 54 1.79 0.49 31.46
N HIS A 55 0.96 -0.33 30.83
CA HIS A 55 1.02 -0.60 29.39
C HIS A 55 0.37 0.54 28.61
N PHE A 56 0.95 0.89 27.47
CA PHE A 56 0.36 1.89 26.57
C PHE A 56 -0.91 1.36 25.92
N ILE A 57 -2.02 2.10 26.02
CA ILE A 57 -3.31 1.70 25.47
C ILE A 57 -3.38 2.11 23.99
N ILE A 58 -3.53 1.12 23.11
CA ILE A 58 -3.73 1.33 21.68
C ILE A 58 -5.20 1.65 21.42
N HIS A 59 -5.45 2.58 20.49
CA HIS A 59 -6.80 2.99 20.12
C HIS A 59 -7.64 1.78 19.65
N PRO A 60 -8.90 1.61 20.12
CA PRO A 60 -9.70 0.42 19.82
C PRO A 60 -9.93 0.13 18.34
N ASN A 61 -9.89 1.15 17.48
CA ASN A 61 -10.08 0.99 16.03
C ASN A 61 -8.86 0.37 15.32
N ILE A 62 -7.73 0.19 16.01
CA ILE A 62 -6.55 -0.46 15.43
C ILE A 62 -6.73 -1.98 15.54
N ASP A 63 -7.10 -2.61 14.43
CA ASP A 63 -7.06 -4.07 14.27
C ASP A 63 -5.63 -4.64 14.40
N ILE A 64 -5.49 -5.69 15.22
CA ILE A 64 -4.22 -6.33 15.51
C ILE A 64 -3.61 -7.05 14.30
N LYS A 65 -4.42 -7.67 13.44
CA LYS A 65 -3.89 -8.43 12.29
C LYS A 65 -3.27 -7.48 11.28
N GLN A 66 -3.95 -6.37 10.98
CA GLN A 66 -3.43 -5.30 10.13
C GLN A 66 -2.19 -4.66 10.75
N PHE A 67 -2.19 -4.41 12.05
CA PHE A 67 -1.03 -3.87 12.74
C PHE A 67 0.21 -4.77 12.65
N ARG A 68 0.04 -6.09 12.78
CA ARG A 68 1.16 -7.05 12.62
C ARG A 68 1.72 -7.05 11.20
N PHE A 69 0.85 -7.05 10.19
CA PHE A 69 1.29 -6.94 8.79
C PHE A 69 2.16 -5.71 8.57
N ILE A 70 1.77 -4.57 9.15
CA ILE A 70 2.53 -3.31 9.08
C ILE A 70 3.90 -3.42 9.76
N LEU A 71 3.96 -4.10 10.90
CA LEU A 71 5.24 -4.34 11.59
C LEU A 71 6.21 -5.16 10.74
N ASP A 72 5.70 -6.17 10.04
CA ASP A 72 6.48 -7.00 9.12
C ASP A 72 6.85 -6.24 7.83
N TRP A 73 6.12 -5.18 7.49
CA TRP A 73 6.33 -4.34 6.31
C TRP A 73 7.44 -3.28 6.47
N PHE A 74 7.81 -2.86 7.67
CA PHE A 74 8.85 -1.81 7.89
C PHE A 74 10.21 -1.97 7.19
N PRO A 75 10.65 -3.14 6.71
CA PRO A 75 11.83 -3.22 5.86
C PRO A 75 11.68 -2.57 4.47
N CYS A 76 10.46 -2.20 4.05
CA CYS A 76 10.18 -1.72 2.71
C CYS A 76 10.56 -0.24 2.53
N ARG A 77 11.07 0.09 1.34
CA ARG A 77 11.60 1.44 1.03
C ARG A 77 10.71 2.19 0.03
N PHE A 78 9.90 1.48 -0.76
CA PHE A 78 9.11 2.05 -1.84
C PHE A 78 7.62 1.87 -1.57
N ILE A 79 6.80 2.82 -2.01
CA ILE A 79 5.36 2.80 -1.74
C ILE A 79 4.66 1.65 -2.48
N GLN A 80 5.15 1.28 -3.66
CA GLN A 80 4.68 0.11 -4.40
C GLN A 80 4.75 -1.18 -3.59
N ASP A 81 5.66 -1.29 -2.62
CA ASP A 81 5.83 -2.49 -1.80
C ASP A 81 4.60 -2.79 -0.95
N ILE A 82 3.76 -1.78 -0.65
CA ILE A 82 2.49 -1.95 0.05
C ILE A 82 1.61 -2.90 -0.75
N PHE A 83 1.34 -2.60 -2.02
CA PHE A 83 0.48 -3.45 -2.85
C PHE A 83 1.17 -4.72 -3.34
N ILE A 84 2.50 -4.74 -3.45
CA ILE A 84 3.21 -5.99 -3.81
C ILE A 84 3.08 -7.03 -2.70
N ARG A 85 3.12 -6.61 -1.44
CA ARG A 85 3.18 -7.52 -0.28
C ARG A 85 1.85 -7.72 0.42
N LEU A 86 0.86 -6.84 0.19
CA LEU A 86 -0.46 -6.98 0.80
C LEU A 86 -1.07 -8.31 0.35
N PRO A 87 -1.51 -9.18 1.28
CA PRO A 87 -2.13 -10.44 0.92
C PRO A 87 -3.45 -10.25 0.16
N ASP A 88 -3.76 -11.16 -0.77
CA ASP A 88 -4.96 -11.08 -1.61
C ASP A 88 -6.27 -11.13 -0.80
N ASP A 89 -6.26 -11.75 0.39
CA ASP A 89 -7.39 -11.93 1.30
C ASP A 89 -7.63 -10.72 2.23
N TYR A 90 -6.72 -9.74 2.22
CA TYR A 90 -6.90 -8.51 2.98
C TYR A 90 -7.76 -7.52 2.21
N ASP A 91 -8.69 -6.88 2.92
CA ASP A 91 -9.41 -5.73 2.36
C ASP A 91 -8.43 -4.57 2.14
N THR A 92 -8.24 -4.20 0.88
CA THR A 92 -7.22 -3.23 0.47
C THR A 92 -7.53 -1.84 1.01
N VAL A 93 -8.80 -1.44 0.98
CA VAL A 93 -9.23 -0.13 1.46
C VAL A 93 -8.98 -0.02 2.96
N SER A 94 -9.43 -1.00 3.75
CA SER A 94 -9.22 -1.04 5.19
C SER A 94 -7.74 -1.04 5.57
N ALA A 95 -6.89 -1.80 4.87
CA ALA A 95 -5.45 -1.83 5.14
C ALA A 95 -4.80 -0.45 4.94
N ILE A 96 -5.18 0.27 3.87
CA ILE A 96 -4.65 1.60 3.57
C ILE A 96 -5.16 2.64 4.56
N VAL A 97 -6.46 2.64 4.88
CA VAL A 97 -7.03 3.53 5.92
C VAL A 97 -6.32 3.32 7.25
N HIS A 98 -6.01 2.06 7.60
CA HIS A 98 -5.30 1.74 8.82
C HIS A 98 -3.83 2.22 8.79
N MET A 99 -3.14 2.07 7.66
CA MET A 99 -1.80 2.64 7.47
C MET A 99 -1.81 4.17 7.59
N ASP A 100 -2.84 4.84 7.05
CA ASP A 100 -3.01 6.29 7.14
C ASP A 100 -3.22 6.74 8.59
N TYR A 101 -4.11 6.04 9.32
CA TYR A 101 -4.37 6.28 10.74
C TYR A 101 -3.11 6.17 11.60
N LEU A 102 -2.22 5.23 11.27
CA LEU A 102 -0.94 5.05 11.95
C LEU A 102 0.12 6.11 11.56
N GLY A 103 -0.20 6.99 10.60
CA GLY A 103 0.66 8.05 10.09
C GLY A 103 1.72 7.56 9.09
N LEU A 104 1.53 6.39 8.48
CA LEU A 104 2.56 5.77 7.62
C LEU A 104 2.52 6.25 6.16
N LEU A 105 1.40 6.84 5.74
CA LEU A 105 1.20 7.32 4.37
C LEU A 105 1.49 8.81 4.25
N ASN A 106 2.74 9.21 4.49
CA ASN A 106 3.17 10.61 4.42
C ASN A 106 3.59 11.03 2.99
N HIS A 107 2.74 10.75 2.00
CA HIS A 107 2.94 11.23 0.64
C HIS A 107 1.77 12.14 0.24
N SER A 108 2.07 13.13 -0.62
CA SER A 108 1.02 13.89 -1.27
C SER A 108 0.24 13.01 -2.25
N ASP A 109 -1.07 13.22 -2.30
CA ASP A 109 -1.93 12.60 -3.30
C ASP A 109 -1.62 13.24 -4.66
N PRO A 110 -1.28 12.44 -5.70
CA PRO A 110 -0.93 12.98 -6.99
C PRO A 110 -2.18 13.57 -7.66
N SER A 111 -2.06 14.74 -8.28
CA SER A 111 -3.06 15.25 -9.21
C SER A 111 -3.21 14.32 -10.41
N LEU A 112 -4.37 14.35 -11.07
CA LEU A 112 -4.56 13.54 -12.28
C LEU A 112 -3.58 13.91 -13.39
N ASP A 113 -3.11 15.15 -13.46
CA ASP A 113 -2.12 15.60 -14.46
C ASP A 113 -0.72 15.04 -14.17
N GLU A 114 -0.36 14.88 -12.90
CA GLU A 114 0.87 14.17 -12.51
C GLU A 114 0.79 12.67 -12.83
N VAL A 115 -0.39 12.05 -12.62
CA VAL A 115 -0.64 10.66 -13.03
C VAL A 115 -0.50 10.53 -14.54
N ASP A 116 -1.14 11.42 -15.30
CA ASP A 116 -1.08 11.46 -16.77
C ASP A 116 0.35 11.59 -17.29
N SER A 117 1.07 12.58 -16.77
CA SER A 117 2.46 12.85 -17.14
C SER A 117 3.38 11.69 -16.79
N SER A 118 3.09 10.96 -15.72
CA SER A 118 3.88 9.78 -15.35
C SER A 118 3.59 8.58 -16.24
N PHE A 119 2.32 8.36 -16.60
CA PHE A 119 1.91 7.20 -17.40
C PHE A 119 2.17 7.38 -18.89
N PHE A 120 2.07 8.60 -19.40
CA PHE A 120 2.08 8.91 -20.83
C PHE A 120 3.08 10.01 -21.23
N GLY A 121 3.89 10.49 -20.28
CA GLY A 121 4.87 11.54 -20.54
C GLY A 121 5.98 11.10 -21.48
N ILE A 122 6.27 11.98 -22.45
CA ILE A 122 7.37 11.83 -23.40
C ILE A 122 8.50 12.78 -22.98
N THR A 123 9.71 12.27 -22.80
CA THR A 123 10.88 13.11 -22.47
C THR A 123 11.69 13.41 -23.72
N TYR A 124 11.93 14.68 -24.00
CA TYR A 124 12.86 15.10 -25.07
C TYR A 124 14.32 14.94 -24.63
N ASN A 125 15.12 14.24 -25.42
CA ASN A 125 16.56 14.12 -25.22
C ASN A 125 17.29 15.11 -26.16
N PRO A 126 17.88 16.20 -25.63
CA PRO A 126 18.55 17.22 -26.45
C PRO A 126 19.88 16.74 -27.05
N LEU A 127 20.46 15.65 -26.54
CA LEU A 127 21.71 15.09 -27.07
C LEU A 127 21.49 14.23 -28.32
N THR A 128 20.29 13.64 -28.45
CA THR A 128 19.93 12.77 -29.57
C THR A 128 18.86 13.38 -30.48
N ASN A 129 18.29 14.53 -30.13
CA ASN A 129 17.12 15.14 -30.80
C ASN A 129 15.91 14.19 -30.87
N LEU A 130 15.82 13.21 -29.97
CA LEU A 130 14.77 12.21 -29.95
C LEU A 130 13.88 12.38 -28.73
N TYR A 131 12.60 12.18 -28.96
CA TYR A 131 11.62 11.98 -27.91
C TYR A 131 11.69 10.52 -27.45
N THR A 132 11.93 10.31 -26.16
CA THR A 132 11.95 8.98 -25.54
C THR A 132 10.88 8.88 -24.48
N GLU A 133 10.04 7.84 -24.55
CA GLU A 133 9.20 7.46 -23.42
C GLU A 133 10.12 6.99 -22.29
N LYS A 134 10.16 7.75 -21.20
CA LYS A 134 10.98 7.39 -20.05
C LYS A 134 10.19 6.42 -19.19
N ILE A 135 10.03 5.18 -19.67
CA ILE A 135 9.35 4.14 -18.91
C ILE A 135 10.34 3.63 -17.85
N ARG A 136 10.20 4.12 -16.62
CA ARG A 136 10.82 3.52 -15.43
C ARG A 136 9.75 2.72 -14.70
N PRO A 137 9.75 1.38 -14.82
CA PRO A 137 8.67 0.56 -14.25
C PRO A 137 8.44 0.77 -12.76
N SER A 138 9.48 1.05 -11.97
CA SER A 138 9.34 1.37 -10.55
C SER A 138 8.58 2.68 -10.29
N GLU A 139 8.86 3.73 -11.08
CA GLU A 139 8.18 5.01 -10.94
C GLU A 139 6.70 4.90 -11.35
N LEU A 140 6.41 4.13 -12.41
CA LEU A 140 5.04 3.81 -12.81
C LEU A 140 4.27 3.06 -11.72
N ARG A 141 4.90 2.04 -11.12
CA ARG A 141 4.31 1.24 -10.04
C ARG A 141 4.06 2.08 -8.78
N ASP A 142 5.04 2.91 -8.38
CA ASP A 142 4.85 3.84 -7.27
C ASP A 142 3.71 4.82 -7.55
N MET A 143 3.63 5.38 -8.76
CA MET A 143 2.53 6.27 -9.16
C MET A 143 1.17 5.53 -9.15
N ALA A 144 1.11 4.28 -9.62
CA ALA A 144 -0.13 3.49 -9.59
C ALA A 144 -0.63 3.24 -8.16
N VAL A 145 0.28 2.98 -7.21
CA VAL A 145 -0.11 2.81 -5.80
C VAL A 145 -0.52 4.14 -5.18
N ARG A 146 0.20 5.23 -5.44
CA ARG A 146 -0.19 6.59 -4.99
C ARG A 146 -1.55 7.00 -5.53
N PHE A 147 -1.81 6.73 -6.81
CA PHE A 147 -3.11 6.97 -7.44
C PHE A 147 -4.23 6.17 -6.75
N ALA A 148 -4.01 4.89 -6.45
CA ALA A 148 -5.00 4.09 -5.74
C ALA A 148 -5.23 4.59 -4.29
N ILE A 149 -4.20 5.04 -3.59
CA ILE A 149 -4.35 5.65 -2.26
C ILE A 149 -5.13 6.95 -2.35
N ALA A 150 -4.86 7.80 -3.35
CA ALA A 150 -5.60 9.03 -3.59
C ALA A 150 -7.08 8.77 -3.90
N LEU A 151 -7.41 7.68 -4.60
CA LEU A 151 -8.79 7.21 -4.73
C LEU A 151 -9.37 6.90 -3.35
N ILE A 152 -8.72 6.07 -2.53
CA ILE A 152 -9.23 5.73 -1.18
C ILE A 152 -9.47 6.97 -0.31
N ARG A 153 -8.61 7.98 -0.43
CA ARG A 153 -8.73 9.26 0.28
C ARG A 153 -9.75 10.23 -0.33
N GLU A 154 -10.44 9.83 -1.40
CA GLU A 154 -11.39 10.66 -2.14
C GLU A 154 -10.77 12.00 -2.61
N ALA A 155 -9.49 11.97 -2.99
CA ALA A 155 -8.73 13.18 -3.32
C ALA A 155 -9.13 13.85 -4.65
N TYR A 156 -10.01 13.22 -5.43
CA TYR A 156 -10.45 13.71 -6.74
C TYR A 156 -11.92 14.11 -6.70
N ASP A 157 -12.25 15.22 -7.38
CA ASP A 157 -13.63 15.67 -7.53
C ASP A 157 -14.38 14.78 -8.52
N VAL A 158 -15.05 13.78 -7.98
CA VAL A 158 -15.91 12.83 -8.73
C VAL A 158 -17.31 13.39 -9.02
N THR A 159 -17.48 14.71 -9.02
CA THR A 159 -18.67 15.32 -9.63
C THR A 159 -18.45 15.73 -11.08
N ASP A 160 -17.18 15.76 -11.54
CA ASP A 160 -16.82 16.04 -12.94
C ASP A 160 -16.72 14.74 -13.76
N ASP A 161 -17.55 14.61 -14.79
CA ASP A 161 -17.52 13.47 -15.71
C ASP A 161 -16.16 13.27 -16.39
N LYS A 162 -15.39 14.33 -16.62
CA LYS A 162 -14.03 14.21 -17.18
C LYS A 162 -13.07 13.54 -16.19
N VAL A 163 -13.27 13.77 -14.89
CA VAL A 163 -12.49 13.11 -13.83
C VAL A 163 -12.82 11.61 -13.82
N HIS A 164 -14.09 11.22 -13.95
CA HIS A 164 -14.51 9.82 -14.05
C HIS A 164 -13.82 9.10 -15.21
N ASP A 165 -13.86 9.70 -16.39
CA ASP A 165 -13.26 9.13 -17.59
C ASP A 165 -11.75 8.94 -17.42
N ARG A 166 -11.05 9.94 -16.86
CA ARG A 166 -9.60 9.84 -16.59
C ARG A 166 -9.28 8.72 -15.60
N ILE A 167 -9.99 8.68 -14.46
CA ILE A 167 -9.81 7.61 -13.47
C ILE A 167 -10.02 6.24 -14.12
N TYR A 168 -11.09 6.07 -14.91
CA TYR A 168 -11.36 4.84 -15.64
C TYR A 168 -10.19 4.44 -16.55
N TRP A 169 -9.68 5.38 -17.37
CA TRP A 169 -8.58 5.11 -18.30
C TRP A 169 -7.28 4.76 -17.58
N TYR A 170 -6.98 5.40 -16.46
CA TYR A 170 -5.81 5.08 -15.64
C TYR A 170 -5.91 3.68 -15.01
N VAL A 171 -7.08 3.33 -14.47
CA VAL A 171 -7.34 1.97 -13.96
C VAL A 171 -7.22 0.94 -15.08
N MET A 172 -7.78 1.20 -16.26
CA MET A 172 -7.67 0.35 -17.44
C MET A 172 -6.22 0.16 -17.89
N PHE A 173 -5.43 1.24 -17.91
CA PHE A 173 -4.02 1.19 -18.26
C PHE A 173 -3.24 0.29 -17.30
N ILE A 174 -3.39 0.52 -15.99
CA ILE A 174 -2.71 -0.27 -14.95
C ILE A 174 -3.06 -1.76 -15.09
N ILE A 175 -4.35 -2.08 -15.24
CA ILE A 175 -4.79 -3.47 -15.35
C ILE A 175 -4.29 -4.09 -16.67
N SER A 176 -4.35 -3.39 -17.80
CA SER A 176 -3.99 -3.98 -19.11
C SER A 176 -2.47 -4.15 -19.32
N ALA A 177 -1.64 -3.27 -18.75
CA ALA A 177 -0.19 -3.26 -18.94
C ALA A 177 0.56 -4.24 -18.02
N HIS A 178 0.32 -5.54 -18.24
CA HIS A 178 0.86 -6.64 -17.44
C HIS A 178 2.41 -6.75 -17.40
N THR A 179 3.11 -6.14 -18.34
CA THR A 179 4.59 -6.08 -18.36
C THR A 179 5.13 -4.97 -17.45
N LEU A 180 4.33 -3.94 -17.17
CA LEU A 180 4.72 -2.77 -16.38
C LEU A 180 4.33 -2.95 -14.92
N PHE A 181 3.14 -3.52 -14.66
CA PHE A 181 2.56 -3.62 -13.32
C PHE A 181 2.51 -5.05 -12.80
N ASP A 182 3.01 -5.22 -11.58
CA ASP A 182 2.96 -6.48 -10.84
C ASP A 182 1.52 -7.01 -10.71
N PRO A 183 1.29 -8.35 -10.75
CA PRO A 183 -0.04 -8.92 -10.56
C PRO A 183 -0.78 -8.42 -9.31
N ASN A 184 -0.08 -8.25 -8.18
CA ASN A 184 -0.70 -7.82 -6.93
C ASN A 184 -1.07 -6.34 -7.00
N ILE A 185 -0.21 -5.48 -7.57
CA ILE A 185 -0.56 -4.08 -7.84
C ILE A 185 -1.84 -3.98 -8.68
N ARG A 186 -1.92 -4.75 -9.78
CA ARG A 186 -3.10 -4.77 -10.64
C ARG A 186 -4.35 -5.26 -9.90
N TYR A 187 -4.22 -6.25 -9.03
CA TYR A 187 -5.31 -6.75 -8.20
C TYR A 187 -5.83 -5.70 -7.21
N HIS A 188 -4.94 -5.11 -6.43
CA HIS A 188 -5.30 -4.13 -5.41
C HIS A 188 -5.87 -2.84 -6.02
N VAL A 189 -5.27 -2.32 -7.10
CA VAL A 189 -5.82 -1.17 -7.84
C VAL A 189 -7.23 -1.46 -8.35
N TYR A 190 -7.46 -2.64 -8.92
CA TYR A 190 -8.79 -3.04 -9.38
C TYR A 190 -9.80 -3.11 -8.22
N ASN A 191 -9.40 -3.68 -7.07
CA ASN A 191 -10.28 -3.76 -5.90
C ASN A 191 -10.62 -2.38 -5.34
N VAL A 192 -9.67 -1.46 -5.28
CA VAL A 192 -9.94 -0.06 -4.93
C VAL A 192 -10.92 0.58 -5.92
N ALA A 193 -10.67 0.41 -7.22
CA ALA A 193 -11.52 0.98 -8.26
C ALA A 193 -12.97 0.45 -8.24
N LYS A 194 -13.23 -0.75 -7.70
CA LYS A 194 -14.60 -1.28 -7.57
C LYS A 194 -15.52 -0.35 -6.80
N HIS A 195 -15.01 0.39 -5.82
CA HIS A 195 -15.79 1.35 -5.05
C HIS A 195 -16.28 2.53 -5.91
N TYR A 196 -15.64 2.76 -7.06
CA TYR A 196 -15.98 3.79 -8.04
C TYR A 196 -16.82 3.27 -9.21
N PHE A 197 -17.14 1.96 -9.26
CA PHE A 197 -17.84 1.38 -10.41
C PHE A 197 -19.23 1.96 -10.64
N SER A 198 -19.92 2.43 -9.59
CA SER A 198 -21.21 3.13 -9.75
C SER A 198 -21.10 4.40 -10.60
N LEU A 199 -19.90 5.00 -10.69
CA LEU A 199 -19.63 6.22 -11.45
C LEU A 199 -19.24 5.92 -12.91
N PHE A 200 -18.90 4.68 -13.22
CA PHE A 200 -18.48 4.29 -14.56
C PHE A 200 -19.66 3.82 -15.41
N ASN A 201 -19.56 4.05 -16.72
CA ASN A 201 -20.52 3.49 -17.66
C ASN A 201 -20.54 1.95 -17.58
N PRO A 202 -21.72 1.28 -17.52
CA PRO A 202 -21.81 -0.18 -17.40
C PRO A 202 -21.05 -0.97 -18.47
N CYS A 203 -20.96 -0.46 -19.70
CA CYS A 203 -20.19 -1.09 -20.77
C CYS A 203 -18.68 -1.07 -20.49
N LEU A 204 -18.20 -0.01 -19.84
CA LEU A 204 -16.80 0.16 -19.44
C LEU A 204 -16.44 -0.76 -18.27
N ILE A 205 -17.34 -0.90 -17.29
CA ILE A 205 -17.21 -1.88 -16.19
C ILE A 205 -17.12 -3.30 -16.74
N LYS A 206 -17.96 -3.66 -17.73
CA LYS A 206 -17.91 -4.98 -18.36
C LYS A 206 -16.54 -5.28 -18.98
N ARG A 207 -15.87 -4.27 -19.54
CA ARG A 207 -14.50 -4.42 -20.08
C ARG A 207 -13.48 -4.65 -18.96
N LEU A 208 -13.55 -3.88 -17.88
CA LEU A 208 -12.71 -4.05 -16.69
C LEU A 208 -12.85 -5.46 -16.10
N ASN A 209 -14.09 -5.90 -15.86
CA ASN A 209 -14.38 -7.22 -15.31
C ASN A 209 -13.87 -8.35 -16.21
N ARG A 210 -13.99 -8.19 -17.54
CA ARG A 210 -13.45 -9.15 -18.50
C ARG A 210 -11.93 -9.24 -18.43
N LEU A 211 -11.24 -8.10 -18.36
CA LEU A 211 -9.78 -8.05 -18.21
C LEU A 211 -9.34 -8.72 -16.91
N ARG A 212 -10.03 -8.44 -15.80
CA ARG A 212 -9.75 -9.10 -14.52
C ARG A 212 -9.92 -10.61 -14.60
N SER A 213 -11.02 -11.08 -15.16
CA SER A 213 -11.27 -12.52 -15.31
C SER A 213 -10.18 -13.23 -16.13
N ILE A 214 -9.66 -12.56 -17.17
CA ILE A 214 -8.53 -13.08 -17.94
C ILE A 214 -7.27 -13.19 -17.07
N GLN A 215 -6.98 -12.18 -16.26
CA GLN A 215 -5.82 -12.20 -15.35
C GLN A 215 -5.93 -13.29 -14.28
N ASP A 216 -7.11 -13.46 -13.68
CA ASP A 216 -7.34 -14.51 -12.68
C ASP A 216 -7.06 -15.89 -13.27
N LYS A 217 -7.52 -16.13 -14.51
CA LYS A 217 -7.23 -17.38 -15.22
C LYS A 217 -5.74 -17.58 -15.46
N TYR A 218 -5.02 -16.55 -15.90
CA TYR A 218 -3.56 -16.64 -16.09
C TYR A 218 -2.81 -16.87 -14.77
N ALA A 219 -3.22 -16.23 -13.68
CA ALA A 219 -2.64 -16.43 -12.36
C ALA A 219 -2.87 -17.87 -11.86
N GLN A 220 -4.08 -18.40 -12.02
CA GLN A 220 -4.41 -19.80 -11.70
C GLN A 220 -3.57 -20.78 -12.51
N LEU A 221 -3.46 -20.57 -13.83
CA LEU A 221 -2.64 -21.42 -14.71
C LEU A 221 -1.16 -21.40 -14.31
N ASN A 222 -0.62 -20.23 -13.94
CA ASN A 222 0.76 -20.13 -13.49
C ASN A 222 0.98 -20.86 -12.16
N ARG A 223 0.09 -20.71 -11.18
CA ARG A 223 0.15 -21.44 -9.89
C ARG A 223 0.13 -22.96 -10.09
N LEU A 224 -0.69 -23.46 -11.02
CA LEU A 224 -0.75 -24.88 -11.36
C LEU A 224 0.58 -25.38 -11.96
N LYS A 225 1.15 -24.63 -12.92
CA LYS A 225 2.45 -24.97 -13.53
C LYS A 225 3.60 -24.99 -12.51
N THR A 226 3.62 -24.04 -11.57
CA THR A 226 4.66 -23.99 -10.54
C THR A 226 4.55 -25.18 -9.59
N ASN A 227 3.33 -25.61 -9.24
CA ASN A 227 3.11 -26.77 -8.40
C ASN A 227 3.49 -28.10 -9.08
N ASP A 228 3.25 -28.23 -10.38
CA ASP A 228 3.67 -29.40 -11.16
C ASP A 228 5.20 -29.48 -11.27
N GLN A 229 5.88 -28.35 -11.54
CA GLN A 229 7.34 -28.28 -11.53
C GLN A 229 7.95 -28.57 -10.15
N PHE A 230 7.29 -28.15 -9.07
CA PHE A 230 7.72 -28.46 -7.70
C PHE A 230 7.54 -29.95 -7.35
N ARG A 231 6.54 -30.61 -7.93
CA ARG A 231 6.36 -32.07 -7.79
C ARG A 231 7.39 -32.85 -8.59
N GLU A 232 7.74 -32.41 -9.79
CA GLU A 232 8.77 -33.04 -10.62
C GLU A 232 10.18 -32.86 -10.05
N ALA A 233 10.47 -31.75 -9.38
CA ALA A 233 11.78 -31.49 -8.75
C ALA A 233 12.00 -32.23 -7.41
N ASN A 234 10.95 -32.83 -6.84
CA ASN A 234 11.00 -33.58 -5.57
C ASN A 234 10.72 -35.09 -5.76
N LEU A 235 10.80 -35.58 -6.99
CA LEU A 235 10.80 -37.00 -7.37
C LEU A 235 12.19 -37.37 -7.90
#